data_AF-A0A6H9YJZ2-F1
#
_entry.id   AF-A0A6H9YJZ2-F1
#
_cell.length_a   1.000
_cell.length_b   1.000
_cell.length_c   1.000
_cell.angle_alpha   90.00
_cell.angle_beta   90.00
_cell.angle_gamma   90.00
#
_symmetry.space_group_name_H-M   'P 1'
#
loop_
_entity.id
_entity.type
_entity.pdbx_description
1 polymer ?
#
loop_
_entity_poly.entity_id
_entity_poly.type
_entity_poly.pdbx_seq_one_letter_code
_entity_poly.pdbx_strand_id
1 'polypeptide(L)'
;MKLLAEIDGELVQLDDCDWVLWAPCGCAIGVVVARHTPTEDAAWKEFYPTKRERESKQRKGYRMELVTHARWRDEISDLMRAACSHTATASARGEAP
;
A
#
# COMPACT_ATOMS: atom_id res chain seq x y z
N MET A 1 13.35 17.55 14.01
CA MET A 1 13.46 16.20 14.59
C MET A 1 13.49 15.24 13.42
N LYS A 2 14.50 14.37 13.31
CA LYS A 2 14.59 13.37 12.25
C LYS A 2 13.96 12.07 12.75
N LEU A 3 12.91 11.59 12.10
CA LEU A 3 12.29 10.30 12.40
C LEU A 3 12.93 9.23 11.51
N LEU A 4 13.20 8.07 12.10
CA LEU A 4 13.77 6.92 11.41
C LEU A 4 12.72 5.80 11.35
N ALA A 5 12.71 5.07 10.25
CA ALA A 5 12.00 3.81 10.10
C ALA A 5 13.01 2.67 9.96
N GLU A 6 12.70 1.51 10.52
CA GLU A 6 13.44 0.28 10.25
C GLU A 6 12.77 -0.43 9.07
N ILE A 7 13.51 -0.61 7.97
CA ILE A 7 13.07 -1.32 6.77
C ILE A 7 14.16 -2.32 6.43
N ASP A 8 13.82 -3.62 6.35
CA ASP A 8 14.75 -4.70 6.05
C ASP A 8 16.01 -4.72 6.96
N GLY A 9 15.87 -4.28 8.21
CA GLY A 9 16.96 -4.20 9.20
C GLY A 9 17.84 -2.95 9.08
N GLU A 10 17.54 -2.02 8.17
CA GLU A 10 18.23 -0.75 8.02
C GLU A 10 17.40 0.41 8.55
N LEU A 11 18.07 1.39 9.20
CA LEU A 11 17.44 2.62 9.64
C LEU A 11 17.47 3.66 8.51
N VAL A 12 16.29 4.00 7.99
CA VAL A 12 16.09 4.97 6.90
C VAL A 12 15.39 6.21 7.43
N GLN A 13 15.69 7.39 6.88
CA GLN A 13 14.93 8.60 7.18
C GLN A 13 13.48 8.42 6.74
N LEU A 14 12.53 8.63 7.65
CA LEU A 14 11.11 8.52 7.34
C LEU A 14 10.67 9.51 6.24
N ASP A 15 11.39 10.63 6.11
CA ASP A 15 11.16 11.62 5.06
C ASP A 15 11.51 11.11 3.66
N ASP A 16 12.32 10.05 3.58
CA ASP A 16 12.72 9.36 2.34
C ASP A 16 11.90 8.06 2.14
N CYS A 17 10.72 7.95 2.78
CA CYS A 17 9.85 6.79 2.68
C CYS A 17 8.42 7.14 2.25
N ASP A 18 7.76 6.16 1.65
CA ASP A 18 6.37 6.23 1.22
C ASP A 18 5.60 5.00 1.70
N TRP A 19 4.31 5.20 1.98
CA TRP A 19 3.38 4.11 2.22
C TRP A 19 2.68 3.74 0.92
N VAL A 20 2.80 2.47 0.54
CA VAL A 20 2.13 1.92 -0.65
C VAL A 20 0.95 1.07 -0.20
N LEU A 21 -0.22 1.38 -0.75
CA LEU A 21 -1.41 0.58 -0.60
C LEU A 21 -1.45 -0.50 -1.68
N TRP A 22 -1.42 -1.75 -1.25
CA TRP A 22 -1.51 -2.92 -2.11
C TRP A 22 -2.90 -3.53 -2.07
N ALA A 23 -3.44 -3.81 -3.25
CA ALA A 23 -4.64 -4.60 -3.41
C ALA A 23 -4.36 -6.10 -3.16
N PRO A 24 -5.39 -6.91 -2.86
CA PRO A 24 -5.23 -8.35 -2.62
C PRO A 24 -4.66 -9.13 -3.83
N CYS A 25 -4.81 -8.59 -5.04
CA CYS A 25 -4.25 -9.13 -6.27
C CYS A 25 -2.76 -8.80 -6.47
N GLY A 26 -2.13 -8.08 -5.54
CA GLY A 26 -0.72 -7.69 -5.62
C GLY A 26 -0.46 -6.39 -6.39
N CYS A 27 -1.49 -5.68 -6.87
CA CYS A 27 -1.29 -4.38 -7.53
C CYS A 27 -1.14 -3.25 -6.51
N ALA A 28 -0.16 -2.37 -6.72
CA ALA A 28 -0.08 -1.09 -6.02
C ALA A 28 -1.17 -0.15 -6.55
N ILE A 29 -1.98 0.42 -5.65
CA ILE A 29 -3.16 1.22 -6.02
C ILE A 29 -3.22 2.58 -5.33
N GLY A 30 -2.24 2.90 -4.51
CA GLY A 30 -2.16 4.18 -3.81
C GLY A 30 -0.79 4.38 -3.18
N VAL A 31 -0.37 5.63 -3.06
CA VAL A 31 0.84 6.04 -2.35
C VAL A 31 0.57 7.30 -1.52
N VAL A 32 1.11 7.36 -0.31
CA VAL A 32 1.14 8.57 0.53
C VAL A 32 2.51 8.73 1.19
N VAL A 33 2.94 9.99 1.36
CA VAL A 33 4.27 10.31 1.87
C VAL A 33 4.34 10.08 3.38
N ALA A 34 5.34 9.32 3.86
CA ALA A 34 5.42 8.92 5.26
C ALA A 34 5.70 10.09 6.23
N ARG A 35 6.36 11.17 5.77
CA ARG A 35 6.58 12.37 6.60
C ARG A 35 5.30 13.00 7.16
N HIS A 36 4.20 12.88 6.43
CA HIS A 36 2.88 13.39 6.82
C HIS A 36 2.01 12.32 7.48
N THR A 37 2.39 11.06 7.32
CA THR A 37 1.70 9.88 7.82
C THR A 37 2.69 8.98 8.55
N PRO A 38 3.20 9.40 9.73
CA PRO A 38 4.38 8.77 10.33
C PRO A 38 4.15 7.37 10.87
N THR A 39 2.90 6.88 10.85
CA THR A 39 2.53 5.54 11.29
C THR A 39 1.65 4.87 10.24
N GLU A 40 1.60 3.55 10.25
CA GLU A 40 0.74 2.79 9.33
C GLU A 40 -0.75 3.19 9.51
N ASP A 41 -1.20 3.41 10.75
CA ASP A 41 -2.58 3.86 11.03
C ASP A 41 -2.86 5.25 10.44
N ALA A 42 -1.88 6.17 10.46
CA ALA A 42 -2.03 7.47 9.80
C ALA A 42 -2.15 7.32 8.28
N ALA A 43 -1.35 6.45 7.66
CA ALA A 43 -1.43 6.16 6.23
C ALA A 43 -2.78 5.52 5.86
N TRP A 44 -3.26 4.56 6.66
CA TRP A 44 -4.58 3.96 6.47
C TRP A 44 -5.71 4.98 6.57
N LYS A 45 -5.62 5.94 7.49
CA LYS A 45 -6.61 7.02 7.67
C LYS A 45 -6.64 7.99 6.49
N GLU A 46 -5.49 8.24 5.85
CA GLU A 46 -5.40 9.10 4.68
C GLU A 46 -6.20 8.53 3.49
N PHE A 47 -6.12 7.22 3.25
CA PHE A 47 -6.91 6.57 2.19
C PHE A 47 -8.36 6.29 2.59
N TYR A 48 -8.57 5.90 3.86
CA TYR A 48 -9.85 5.44 4.37
C TYR A 48 -10.13 6.10 5.72
N PRO A 49 -10.78 7.28 5.74
CA PRO A 49 -10.96 8.09 6.95
C PRO A 49 -11.74 7.36 8.05
N THR A 50 -12.68 6.50 7.69
CA THR A 50 -13.53 5.81 8.66
C THR A 50 -12.95 4.46 9.08
N LYS A 51 -13.11 4.11 10.37
CA LYS A 51 -12.71 2.80 10.91
C LYS A 51 -13.36 1.65 10.14
N ARG A 52 -14.64 1.81 9.79
CA ARG A 52 -15.43 0.80 9.05
C ARG A 52 -14.82 0.49 7.68
N GLU A 53 -14.37 1.51 6.94
CA GLU A 53 -13.73 1.32 5.64
C GLU A 53 -12.39 0.63 5.76
N ARG A 54 -11.54 1.06 6.71
CA ARG A 54 -10.25 0.41 6.99
C ARG A 54 -10.41 -1.07 7.30
N GLU A 55 -11.29 -1.41 8.25
CA GLU A 55 -11.56 -2.81 8.62
C GLU A 55 -12.13 -3.61 7.45
N SER A 56 -12.97 -3.01 6.61
CA SER A 56 -13.52 -3.66 5.41
C SER A 56 -12.41 -3.96 4.39
N LYS A 57 -11.47 -3.03 4.19
CA LYS A 57 -10.34 -3.18 3.26
C LYS A 57 -9.31 -4.18 3.76
N GLN A 58 -8.93 -4.09 5.03
CA GLN A 58 -8.02 -5.05 5.67
C GLN A 58 -8.60 -6.47 5.61
N ARG A 59 -9.90 -6.66 5.92
CA ARG A 59 -10.57 -7.97 5.78
C ARG A 59 -10.61 -8.50 4.35
N LYS A 60 -10.60 -7.61 3.36
CA LYS A 60 -10.55 -7.98 1.94
C LYS A 60 -9.12 -8.31 1.47
N GLY A 61 -8.10 -8.16 2.32
CA GLY A 61 -6.70 -8.46 2.00
C GLY A 61 -5.90 -7.29 1.44
N TYR A 62 -6.40 -6.05 1.58
CA TYR A 62 -5.58 -4.88 1.29
C TYR A 62 -4.53 -4.71 2.38
N ARG A 63 -3.30 -4.34 2.00
CA ARG A 63 -2.19 -4.15 2.95
C ARG A 63 -1.47 -2.84 2.69
N MET A 64 -0.90 -2.28 3.76
CA MET A 64 -0.01 -1.14 3.69
C MET A 64 1.44 -1.63 3.79
N GLU A 65 2.33 -1.09 2.97
CA GLU A 65 3.77 -1.39 3.04
C GLU A 65 4.54 -0.09 3.08
N LEU A 66 5.44 0.06 4.05
CA LEU A 66 6.42 1.15 4.05
C LEU A 66 7.57 0.77 3.14
N VAL A 67 7.90 1.63 2.18
CA VAL A 67 9.01 1.45 1.26
C VAL A 67 9.86 2.71 1.23
N THR A 68 11.13 2.58 0.85
CA THR A 68 11.94 3.76 0.53
C THR A 68 11.40 4.43 -0.72
N HIS A 69 11.54 5.76 -0.79
CA HIS A 69 11.12 6.55 -1.95
C HIS A 69 11.84 6.11 -3.22
N ALA A 70 13.12 5.71 -3.09
CA ALA A 70 13.90 5.14 -4.18
C ALA A 70 13.24 3.86 -4.74
N ARG A 71 12.89 2.90 -3.88
CA ARG A 71 12.19 1.67 -4.29
C ARG A 71 10.83 1.98 -4.89
N TRP A 72 10.07 2.90 -4.30
CA TRP A 72 8.79 3.31 -4.88
C TRP A 72 8.97 3.84 -6.31
N ARG A 73 9.91 4.77 -6.51
CA ARG A 73 10.18 5.37 -7.81
C ARG A 73 10.62 4.33 -8.84
N ASP A 74 11.56 3.47 -8.48
CA ASP A 74 12.25 2.59 -9.42
C ASP A 74 11.49 1.29 -9.72
N GLU A 75 10.67 0.79 -8.78
CA GLU A 75 9.99 -0.51 -8.93
C GLU A 75 8.46 -0.41 -8.95
N ILE A 76 7.88 0.51 -8.16
CA ILE A 76 6.43 0.50 -7.88
C ILE A 76 5.68 1.53 -8.73
N SER A 77 6.31 2.65 -9.06
CA SER A 77 5.65 3.76 -9.76
C SER A 77 5.11 3.35 -11.13
N ASP A 78 5.81 2.46 -11.83
CA ASP A 78 5.37 1.91 -13.11
C ASP A 78 4.23 0.89 -12.96
N LEU A 79 4.19 0.12 -11.86
CA LEU A 79 3.05 -0.77 -11.56
C LEU A 79 1.76 0.01 -11.35
N MET A 80 1.84 1.23 -10.79
CA MET A 80 0.67 2.10 -10.59
C MET A 80 0.14 2.72 -11.89
N ARG A 81 0.99 2.81 -12.93
CA ARG A 81 0.59 3.31 -14.26
C ARG A 81 -0.11 2.23 -15.08
N ALA A 82 0.21 0.96 -14.84
CA ALA A 82 -0.43 -0.16 -15.50
C ALA A 82 -1.88 -0.33 -15.01
N ALA A 83 -2.80 -0.54 -15.95
CA ALA A 83 -4.15 -0.94 -15.57
C ALA A 83 -4.10 -2.29 -14.84
N CYS A 84 -4.79 -2.39 -13.70
CA CYS A 84 -4.93 -3.66 -13.00
C CYS A 84 -5.72 -4.65 -13.87
N SER A 85 -5.03 -5.60 -14.48
CA SER A 85 -5.62 -6.66 -15.32
C SER A 85 -6.47 -7.66 -14.52
N HIS A 86 -6.33 -7.67 -13.18
CA HIS A 86 -7.12 -8.49 -12.26
C HIS A 86 -8.54 -7.93 -12.01
N THR A 87 -8.96 -6.90 -12.75
CA THR A 87 -10.37 -6.48 -12.84
C THR A 87 -11.23 -7.37 -13.74
N ALA A 88 -10.67 -8.43 -14.31
CA ALA A 88 -11.45 -9.58 -14.77
C ALA A 88 -11.45 -10.67 -13.69
N THR A 89 -12.64 -11.00 -13.16
CA THR A 89 -12.96 -12.20 -12.37
C THR A 89 -13.04 -12.04 -10.84
N ALA A 90 -14.03 -11.28 -10.38
CA ALA A 90 -14.90 -11.76 -9.28
C ALA A 90 -16.13 -12.50 -9.86
N SER A 91 -15.88 -13.38 -10.83
CA SER A 91 -16.83 -14.36 -11.35
C SER A 91 -16.16 -15.72 -11.40
N ALA A 92 -15.62 -16.17 -10.27
CA ALA A 92 -15.49 -17.61 -10.03
C ALA A 92 -16.89 -18.11 -9.61
N ARG A 93 -17.81 -18.17 -10.57
CA ARG A 93 -18.89 -19.16 -10.50
C ARG A 93 -18.22 -20.50 -10.77
N GLY A 94 -18.34 -21.39 -9.79
CA GLY A 94 -18.41 -22.83 -10.00
C GLY A 94 -17.20 -23.46 -10.66
N GLU A 95 -16.48 -24.25 -9.86
CA GLU A 95 -16.09 -25.59 -10.31
C GLU A 95 -17.15 -26.22 -11.22
N ALA A 96 -16.69 -26.82 -12.32
CA ALA A 96 -16.92 -28.24 -12.66
C ALA A 96 -16.65 -28.47 -14.16
N PRO A 97 -16.50 -29.73 -14.58
CA PRO A 97 -15.49 -30.72 -14.24
C PRO A 97 -14.44 -30.89 -15.36
#